data_AF-A0A382HCW0-F1
#
_entry.id   AF-A0A382HCW0-F1
#
_cell.length_a   1.000
_cell.length_b   1.000
_cell.length_c   1.000
_cell.angle_alpha   90.00
_cell.angle_beta   90.00
_cell.angle_gamma   90.00
#
_symmetry.space_group_name_H-M   'P 1'
#
loop_
_entity.id
_entity.type
_entity.pdbx_description
1 polymer ?
#
loop_
_entity_poly.entity_id
_entity_poly.type
_entity_poly.pdbx_seq_one_letter_code
_entity_poly.pdbx_strand_id
1 'polypeptide(L)'
;MAENTQNEGVKNFMSDIRYKLMLRAQAELEMTQSIVDGDNPWGCTAAELTSWKAYRKAWCDLARSDLSGVSIVMQNDMMLGGIDIPEVPDGWDFIVRAEDDLPPVLTRTNIDGYDPDSEIQESQTQDQSGVA
;
A
#
# COMPACT_ATOMS: atom_id res chain seq x y z
N MET A 1 -3.28 8.36 41.92
CA MET A 1 -4.04 7.39 41.09
C MET A 1 -4.27 7.87 39.64
N ALA A 2 -3.93 9.10 39.27
CA ALA A 2 -4.16 9.63 37.90
C ALA A 2 -3.04 9.31 36.87
N GLU A 3 -1.84 8.93 37.31
CA GLU A 3 -0.70 8.63 36.41
C GLU A 3 -0.83 7.32 35.64
N ASN A 4 -1.68 6.39 36.09
CA ASN A 4 -1.72 5.04 35.51
C ASN A 4 -2.57 4.97 34.23
N THR A 5 -3.61 5.81 34.12
CA THR A 5 -4.58 5.78 33.01
C THR A 5 -4.00 6.35 31.72
N GLN A 6 -3.13 7.36 31.81
CA GLN A 6 -2.45 7.94 30.65
C GLN A 6 -1.47 6.94 30.01
N ASN A 7 -0.77 6.16 30.84
CA ASN A 7 0.23 5.19 30.41
C ASN A 7 -0.42 3.94 29.78
N GLU A 8 -1.61 3.54 30.25
CA GLU A 8 -2.41 2.47 29.63
C GLU A 8 -2.99 2.87 28.26
N GLY A 9 -3.46 4.11 28.11
CA GLY A 9 -3.97 4.62 26.83
C GLY A 9 -2.92 4.61 25.71
N VAL A 10 -1.68 5.02 26.03
CA VAL A 10 -0.55 5.01 25.09
C VAL A 10 -0.09 3.59 24.75
N LYS A 11 -0.05 2.68 25.72
CA LYS A 11 0.32 1.26 25.47
C LYS A 11 -0.69 0.55 24.59
N ASN A 12 -1.99 0.79 24.80
CA ASN A 12 -3.04 0.23 23.96
C ASN A 12 -2.98 0.78 22.53
N PHE A 13 -2.69 2.08 22.38
CA PHE A 13 -2.52 2.74 21.09
C PHE A 13 -1.33 2.19 20.28
N MET A 14 -0.17 2.06 20.90
CA MET A 14 1.03 1.51 20.25
C MET A 14 0.85 0.03 19.85
N SER A 15 0.10 -0.72 20.67
CA SER A 15 -0.24 -2.10 20.37
C SER A 15 -1.20 -2.20 19.17
N ASP A 16 -2.15 -1.27 19.04
CA ASP A 16 -3.08 -1.20 17.91
C ASP A 16 -2.37 -0.85 16.59
N ILE A 17 -1.47 0.15 16.59
CA ILE A 17 -0.66 0.49 15.39
C ILE A 17 0.18 -0.72 14.96
N ARG A 18 0.88 -1.35 15.91
CA ARG A 18 1.68 -2.54 15.62
C ARG A 18 0.82 -3.67 15.05
N TYR A 19 -0.37 -3.90 15.62
CA TYR A 19 -1.30 -4.90 15.11
C TYR A 19 -1.73 -4.61 13.67
N LYS A 20 -2.10 -3.35 13.35
CA LYS A 20 -2.45 -2.94 11.98
C LYS A 20 -1.30 -3.09 11.00
N LEU A 21 -0.08 -2.72 11.38
CA LEU A 21 1.11 -2.90 10.54
C LEU A 21 1.41 -4.39 10.31
N MET A 22 1.21 -5.24 11.33
CA MET A 22 1.34 -6.68 11.17
C MET A 22 0.29 -7.27 10.23
N LEU A 23 -0.97 -6.82 10.32
CA LEU A 23 -2.03 -7.22 9.38
C LEU A 23 -1.69 -6.78 7.95
N ARG A 24 -1.18 -5.55 7.77
CA ARG A 24 -0.74 -5.09 6.46
C ARG A 24 0.41 -5.95 5.93
N ALA A 25 1.43 -6.20 6.74
CA ALA A 25 2.55 -7.05 6.33
C ALA A 25 2.10 -8.47 5.95
N GLN A 26 1.11 -9.04 6.64
CA GLN A 26 0.52 -10.33 6.28
C GLN A 26 -0.22 -10.26 4.94
N ALA A 27 -1.05 -9.23 4.73
CA ALA A 27 -1.74 -9.03 3.47
C ALA A 27 -0.77 -8.91 2.29
N GLU A 28 0.34 -8.16 2.45
CA GLU A 28 1.38 -8.02 1.43
C GLU A 28 2.05 -9.35 1.09
N LEU A 29 2.30 -10.21 2.10
CA LEU A 29 2.83 -11.55 1.88
C LEU A 29 1.86 -12.42 1.06
N GLU A 30 0.57 -12.36 1.38
CA GLU A 30 -0.49 -13.12 0.70
C GLU A 30 -0.71 -12.63 -0.74
N MET A 31 -0.91 -11.32 -0.92
CA MET A 31 -1.21 -10.72 -2.23
C MET A 31 -0.08 -10.92 -3.24
N THR A 32 1.17 -10.88 -2.78
CA THR A 32 2.31 -11.03 -3.67
C THR A 32 2.73 -12.49 -3.81
N GLN A 33 2.14 -13.46 -3.07
CA GLN A 33 2.68 -14.83 -2.90
C GLN A 33 3.09 -15.49 -4.22
N SER A 34 2.18 -15.46 -5.22
CA SER A 34 2.40 -16.02 -6.55
C SER A 34 3.65 -15.48 -7.26
N ILE A 35 4.09 -14.26 -6.97
CA ILE A 35 5.28 -13.66 -7.58
C ILE A 35 6.56 -14.33 -7.09
N VAL A 36 6.65 -14.71 -5.81
CA VAL A 36 7.90 -15.26 -5.24
C VAL A 36 7.88 -16.77 -5.07
N ASP A 37 6.74 -17.41 -5.37
CA ASP A 37 6.62 -18.87 -5.35
C ASP A 37 7.62 -19.52 -6.29
N GLY A 38 7.99 -20.77 -5.97
CA GLY A 38 8.93 -21.53 -6.79
C GLY A 38 8.41 -21.80 -8.21
N ASP A 39 7.08 -21.95 -8.34
CA ASP A 39 6.36 -21.99 -9.61
C ASP A 39 5.81 -20.59 -9.90
N ASN A 40 6.70 -19.63 -10.17
CA ASN A 40 6.35 -18.24 -10.43
C ASN A 40 5.61 -18.12 -11.78
N PRO A 41 4.27 -17.94 -11.81
CA PRO A 41 3.50 -17.91 -13.04
C PRO A 41 3.70 -16.61 -13.83
N TRP A 42 4.33 -15.60 -13.23
CA TRP A 42 4.59 -14.30 -13.84
C TRP A 42 5.91 -14.26 -14.62
N GLY A 43 6.73 -15.32 -14.53
CA GLY A 43 8.03 -15.38 -15.19
C GLY A 43 8.97 -14.26 -14.74
N CYS A 44 8.96 -13.92 -13.44
CA CYS A 44 9.85 -12.87 -12.93
C CYS A 44 11.31 -13.33 -12.99
N THR A 45 12.18 -12.39 -13.33
CA THR A 45 13.62 -12.54 -13.28
C THR A 45 14.12 -12.71 -11.84
N ALA A 46 15.35 -13.20 -11.68
CA ALA A 46 15.97 -13.31 -10.37
C ALA A 46 16.13 -11.94 -9.65
N ALA A 47 16.30 -10.87 -10.42
CA ALA A 47 16.39 -9.50 -9.89
C ALA A 47 15.04 -9.01 -9.35
N GLU A 48 13.95 -9.23 -10.10
CA GLU A 48 12.59 -8.92 -9.64
C GLU A 48 12.23 -9.73 -8.39
N LEU A 49 12.52 -11.04 -8.39
CA LEU A 49 12.30 -11.90 -7.21
C LEU A 49 13.04 -11.40 -5.97
N THR A 50 14.27 -10.91 -6.15
CA THR A 50 15.07 -10.32 -5.07
C THR A 50 14.41 -9.05 -4.54
N SER A 51 13.94 -8.18 -5.43
CA SER A 51 13.29 -6.92 -5.08
C SER A 51 11.96 -7.16 -4.35
N TRP A 52 11.16 -8.11 -4.80
CA TRP A 52 9.92 -8.52 -4.13
C TRP A 52 10.14 -9.12 -2.74
N LYS A 53 11.19 -9.93 -2.56
CA LYS A 53 11.58 -10.44 -1.25
C LYS A 53 12.05 -9.31 -0.32
N ALA A 54 12.76 -8.31 -0.85
CA ALA A 54 13.16 -7.13 -0.10
C ALA A 54 11.95 -6.29 0.34
N TYR A 55 11.00 -6.05 -0.56
CA TYR A 55 9.74 -5.36 -0.28
C TYR A 55 8.95 -6.03 0.87
N ARG A 56 8.73 -7.35 0.78
CA ARG A 56 8.06 -8.13 1.83
C ARG A 56 8.79 -8.07 3.17
N LYS A 57 10.12 -8.11 3.12
CA LYS A 57 10.95 -8.01 4.32
C LYS A 57 10.81 -6.62 4.95
N ALA A 58 10.80 -5.55 4.15
CA ALA A 58 10.66 -4.18 4.63
C ALA A 58 9.33 -3.98 5.38
N TRP A 59 8.22 -4.56 4.90
CA TRP A 59 6.96 -4.56 5.63
C TRP A 59 7.02 -5.29 6.98
N CYS A 60 7.63 -6.48 7.00
CA CYS A 60 7.82 -7.22 8.25
C CYS A 60 8.74 -6.48 9.24
N ASP A 61 9.79 -5.82 8.75
CA ASP A 61 10.71 -5.05 9.56
C ASP A 61 10.02 -3.80 10.12
N LEU A 62 9.24 -3.09 9.30
CA LEU A 62 8.46 -1.92 9.71
C LEU A 62 7.48 -2.28 10.84
N ALA A 63 6.73 -3.37 10.69
CA ALA A 63 5.79 -3.82 11.73
C ALA A 63 6.49 -4.21 13.05
N ARG A 64 7.78 -4.56 13.01
CA ARG A 64 8.59 -4.94 14.17
C ARG A 64 9.46 -3.80 14.71
N SER A 65 9.48 -2.65 14.03
CA SER A 65 10.33 -1.51 14.36
C SER A 65 9.88 -0.78 15.63
N ASP A 66 10.69 0.19 16.05
CA ASP A 66 10.27 1.17 17.04
C ASP A 66 9.25 2.13 16.39
N LEU A 67 8.06 2.22 16.98
CA LEU A 67 6.95 3.00 16.46
C LEU A 67 6.77 4.33 17.21
N SER A 68 7.73 4.71 18.06
CA SER A 68 7.62 5.87 18.96
C SER A 68 7.35 7.21 18.25
N GLY A 69 7.71 7.32 16.97
CA GLY A 69 7.42 8.47 16.10
C GLY A 69 6.16 8.37 15.25
N VAL A 70 5.41 7.26 15.33
CA VAL A 70 4.24 7.01 14.48
C VAL A 70 2.99 7.66 15.07
N SER A 71 2.20 8.27 14.20
CA SER A 71 0.95 8.95 14.54
C SER A 71 -0.19 8.51 13.62
N ILE A 72 -1.43 8.64 14.09
CA ILE A 72 -2.61 8.42 13.23
C ILE A 72 -2.86 9.69 12.42
N VAL A 73 -2.94 9.55 11.10
CA VAL A 73 -3.32 10.64 10.19
C VAL A 73 -4.70 10.33 9.65
N MET A 74 -5.73 10.98 10.20
CA MET A 74 -7.14 10.70 9.85
C MET A 74 -7.54 11.10 8.42
N GLN A 75 -6.62 11.64 7.64
CA GLN A 75 -6.84 12.10 6.26
C GLN A 75 -6.19 11.19 5.20
N ASN A 76 -5.46 10.15 5.61
CA ASN A 76 -4.71 9.30 4.69
C ASN A 76 -5.33 7.90 4.66
N ASP A 77 -5.33 7.25 3.50
CA ASP A 77 -5.98 5.92 3.31
C ASP A 77 -5.37 4.82 4.19
N MET A 78 -4.09 4.98 4.55
CA MET A 78 -3.38 4.11 5.49
C MET A 78 -3.58 4.50 6.97
N MET A 79 -4.23 5.64 7.22
CA MET A 79 -4.48 6.27 8.52
C MET A 79 -3.25 6.44 9.43
N LEU A 80 -2.03 6.33 8.91
CA LEU A 80 -0.77 6.43 9.67
C LEU A 80 0.16 7.45 9.01
N GLY A 81 0.91 8.18 9.84
CA GLY A 81 1.96 9.11 9.43
C GLY A 81 3.19 8.96 10.30
N GLY A 82 4.35 9.38 9.76
CA GLY A 82 5.65 9.15 10.41
C GLY A 82 6.22 7.75 10.21
N ILE A 83 5.74 7.02 9.20
CA ILE A 83 6.32 5.76 8.73
C ILE A 83 6.77 5.91 7.27
N ASP A 84 7.90 5.30 6.95
CA ASP A 84 8.35 5.14 5.57
C ASP A 84 7.67 3.88 5.01
N ILE A 85 6.68 4.08 4.14
CA ILE A 85 5.96 2.97 3.50
C ILE A 85 6.92 2.31 2.49
N PRO A 86 7.12 0.98 2.54
CA PRO A 86 7.92 0.28 1.55
C PRO A 86 7.40 0.53 0.13
N GLU A 87 8.30 0.91 -0.77
CA GLU A 87 7.97 1.16 -2.18
C GLU A 87 7.79 -0.16 -2.94
N VAL A 88 6.75 -0.22 -3.77
CA VAL A 88 6.52 -1.34 -4.68
C VAL A 88 7.70 -1.44 -5.66
N PRO A 89 8.21 -2.64 -5.98
CA PRO A 89 9.32 -2.79 -6.92
C PRO A 89 9.05 -2.18 -8.29
N ASP A 90 10.09 -1.57 -8.88
CA ASP A 90 10.03 -0.93 -10.20
C ASP A 90 9.33 -1.81 -11.26
N GLY A 91 8.45 -1.18 -12.04
CA GLY A 91 7.70 -1.84 -13.12
C GLY A 91 6.49 -2.64 -12.65
N TRP A 92 6.11 -2.51 -11.37
CA TRP A 92 4.91 -3.10 -10.79
C TRP A 92 4.05 -2.04 -10.11
N ASP A 93 2.74 -2.25 -10.12
CA ASP A 93 1.81 -1.39 -9.40
C ASP A 93 0.54 -2.14 -8.95
N PHE A 94 -0.11 -1.64 -7.90
CA PHE A 94 -1.42 -2.06 -7.44
C PHE A 94 -2.48 -1.14 -8.04
N ILE A 95 -3.25 -1.65 -9.00
CA ILE A 95 -4.27 -0.88 -9.70
C ILE A 95 -5.67 -1.25 -9.23
N VAL A 96 -6.56 -0.27 -9.13
CA VAL A 96 -7.99 -0.51 -8.92
C VAL A 96 -8.66 -0.35 -10.28
N ARG A 97 -9.47 -1.32 -10.72
CA ARG A 97 -10.05 -1.28 -12.08
C ARG A 97 -11.21 -0.28 -12.21
N ALA A 98 -11.74 0.20 -11.09
CA ALA A 98 -12.76 1.25 -10.97
C ALA A 98 -12.74 1.81 -9.54
N GLU A 99 -13.29 3.01 -9.31
CA GLU A 99 -13.25 3.76 -8.03
C GLU A 99 -13.74 2.95 -6.80
N ASP A 100 -14.50 1.87 -7.01
CA ASP A 100 -15.02 0.98 -5.95
C ASP A 100 -14.62 -0.51 -6.11
N ASP A 101 -13.75 -0.86 -7.06
CA ASP A 101 -13.41 -2.28 -7.36
C ASP A 101 -12.26 -2.79 -6.51
N LEU A 102 -12.58 -3.12 -5.25
CA LEU A 102 -11.66 -3.76 -4.31
C LEU A 102 -11.74 -5.29 -4.36
N PRO A 103 -10.60 -6.01 -4.25
CA PRO A 103 -9.26 -5.52 -3.96
C PRO A 103 -8.49 -5.02 -5.20
N PRO A 104 -7.49 -4.13 -5.02
CA PRO A 104 -6.58 -3.76 -6.10
C PRO A 104 -5.86 -4.98 -6.66
N VAL A 105 -5.63 -4.96 -7.97
CA VAL A 105 -4.93 -5.99 -8.72
C VAL A 105 -3.47 -5.59 -8.86
N LEU A 106 -2.56 -6.48 -8.47
CA LEU A 106 -1.14 -6.32 -8.72
C LEU A 106 -0.81 -6.64 -10.17
N THR A 107 -0.19 -5.71 -10.88
CA THR A 107 0.15 -5.86 -12.30
C THR A 107 1.54 -5.29 -12.62
N ARG A 108 2.10 -5.72 -13.76
CA ARG A 108 3.25 -5.02 -14.37
C ARG A 108 2.75 -3.75 -15.05
N THR A 109 3.51 -2.66 -14.95
CA THR A 109 3.18 -1.36 -15.55
C THR A 109 3.25 -1.36 -17.08
N ASN A 110 3.95 -2.32 -17.69
CA ASN A 110 4.17 -2.39 -19.14
C ASN A 110 3.13 -3.27 -19.88
N ILE A 111 1.99 -3.56 -19.27
CA ILE A 111 0.91 -4.29 -19.96
C ILE A 111 0.11 -3.28 -20.78
N ASP A 112 -0.02 -3.55 -22.10
CA ASP A 112 -0.82 -2.75 -23.04
C ASP A 112 -2.22 -2.47 -22.44
N GLY A 113 -2.49 -1.19 -22.15
CA GLY A 113 -3.76 -0.72 -21.58
C GLY A 113 -3.63 0.03 -20.26
N TYR A 114 -2.46 0.06 -19.62
CA TYR A 114 -2.21 0.86 -18.42
C TYR A 114 -1.36 2.10 -18.75
N ASP A 115 -1.99 3.27 -18.70
CA ASP A 115 -1.33 4.57 -18.68
C ASP A 115 -1.72 5.27 -17.37
N PRO A 116 -0.83 5.40 -16.38
CA PRO A 116 -1.14 6.01 -15.08
C PRO A 116 -1.55 7.48 -15.20
N ASP A 117 -1.26 8.14 -16.33
CA ASP A 117 -1.62 9.54 -16.59
C ASP A 117 -2.92 9.67 -17.41
N SER A 118 -3.51 8.56 -17.86
CA SER A 118 -4.70 8.60 -18.73
C SER A 118 -6.01 8.95 -18.01
N GLU A 119 -6.09 8.80 -16.68
CA GLU A 119 -7.33 9.04 -15.92
C GLU A 119 -7.58 10.52 -15.55
N ILE A 120 -6.74 11.48 -15.98
CA ILE A 120 -6.89 12.90 -15.57
C ILE A 120 -7.46 13.82 -16.68
N GLN A 121 -7.81 13.33 -17.88
CA GLN A 121 -8.26 14.23 -18.98
C GLN A 121 -9.72 14.16 -19.42
N GLU A 122 -10.61 13.41 -18.76
CA GLU A 122 -12.02 13.37 -19.16
C GLU A 122 -12.97 13.94 -18.10
N SER A 123 -12.82 15.22 -17.75
CA SER A 123 -13.86 15.95 -17.00
C SER A 123 -13.84 17.47 -17.14
N GLN A 124 -13.37 18.07 -18.25
CA GLN A 124 -13.62 19.50 -18.52
C GLN A 124 -13.74 19.85 -20.02
N THR A 125 -14.65 19.22 -20.77
CA THR A 125 -15.10 19.82 -22.04
C THR A 125 -16.54 19.45 -22.39
N GLN A 126 -17.50 20.06 -21.72
CA GLN A 126 -18.90 20.24 -22.11
C GLN A 126 -19.45 21.30 -21.13
N ASP A 127 -20.09 22.40 -21.47
CA ASP A 127 -20.76 22.79 -22.70
C ASP A 127 -21.16 24.28 -22.50
N GLN A 128 -20.61 25.23 -23.26
CA GLN A 128 -21.23 26.55 -23.46
C GLN A 128 -20.83 27.11 -24.83
N SER A 129 -21.44 26.55 -25.87
CA SER A 129 -21.57 27.25 -27.15
C SER A 129 -23.00 27.13 -27.67
N GLY A 130 -23.80 28.14 -27.31
CA GLY A 130 -24.79 28.73 -28.21
C GLY A 130 -26.25 28.29 -28.04
N VAL A 131 -27.09 29.21 -27.58
CA VAL A 131 -28.44 29.38 -28.12
C VAL A 131 -28.79 30.87 -28.18
N ALA A 132 -29.03 31.33 -29.43
CA ALA A 132 -29.84 32.45 -29.91
C ALA A 132 -29.72 33.85 -29.28
#